data_AF-A0AAV2A1X4-F1
#
_entry.id   AF-A0AAV2A1X4-F1
#
_cell.length_a   1.000
_cell.length_b   1.000
_cell.length_c   1.000
_cell.angle_alpha   90.00
_cell.angle_beta   90.00
_cell.angle_gamma   90.00
#
_symmetry.space_group_name_H-M   'P 1'
#
loop_
_entity.id
_entity.type
_entity.pdbx_description
1 polymer ?
#
loop_
_entity_poly.entity_id
_entity_poly.type
_entity_poly.pdbx_seq_one_letter_code
_entity_poly.pdbx_strand_id
1 'polypeptide(L)'
;MENQKSSDDDKEKFLIVKDELRRLTYELKKKEANRQSMHTKVQQYIRQQWETIAELKKQKSELTLQLRLQESESFSNKANNNLEQFKKSLEEVTKFENQIKEKNEQLDRYKHEILEMEKKLRQKQKEVIKAQRSKGRVLKYQQNISFLENRLNGSLHKYNQLLVSNKSLRDDISSLLLTQSSFRRKFGNIKRLLAMGKKTLSEVVHSATVSYQTGESVKYKLNLVKERTQVDQKKLGERIKELKILVEQDKQLKDFLEFKMKDRSASSDSEEISKNEQIMEQRLQTCHSILARIQLASNCKDVNRICKAFVQGEEMNLSLFEKVNEMSLEIEKLHEEVRGQRQELEVITRQYKEQKRKDLAVKHDIENMTDKLRTEAQQLEDAADAKAEELECVKEVLQSIYAFLDKVSSQKVSFTVDAGITDDNVLQYLEALERRIIDLIRCSKLADMKQVEFLSESRSQNP
;
A
#
# COMPACT_ATOMS: atom_id res chain seq x y z
N MET A 1 -159.32 117.01 -82.05
CA MET A 1 -159.96 116.43 -80.86
C MET A 1 -159.45 115.01 -80.72
N GLU A 2 -159.14 114.54 -79.51
CA GLU A 2 -159.08 113.09 -79.16
C GLU A 2 -158.04 112.21 -79.90
N ASN A 3 -157.64 111.02 -79.41
CA ASN A 3 -157.54 110.55 -78.02
C ASN A 3 -156.31 109.62 -77.84
N GLN A 4 -156.05 109.14 -76.63
CA GLN A 4 -154.88 108.31 -76.31
C GLN A 4 -154.93 106.90 -76.95
N LYS A 5 -153.79 106.41 -77.50
CA LYS A 5 -153.28 105.01 -77.43
C LYS A 5 -152.03 104.76 -78.31
N SER A 6 -150.85 104.66 -77.68
CA SER A 6 -149.64 103.90 -78.10
C SER A 6 -148.48 104.30 -77.16
N SER A 7 -148.29 103.62 -76.03
CA SER A 7 -147.46 104.16 -74.91
C SER A 7 -146.23 103.35 -74.50
N ASP A 8 -146.17 102.06 -74.83
CA ASP A 8 -145.26 101.10 -74.18
C ASP A 8 -144.24 100.43 -75.12
N ASP A 9 -144.66 99.97 -76.30
CA ASP A 9 -143.94 98.98 -77.14
C ASP A 9 -142.52 99.40 -77.57
N ASP A 10 -142.26 100.69 -77.79
CA ASP A 10 -140.94 101.17 -78.21
C ASP A 10 -139.97 101.48 -77.05
N LYS A 11 -140.47 101.65 -75.82
CA LYS A 11 -139.61 101.80 -74.62
C LYS A 11 -139.00 100.46 -74.22
N GLU A 12 -139.76 99.38 -74.36
CA GLU A 12 -139.31 98.03 -74.00
C GLU A 12 -138.19 97.55 -74.95
N LYS A 13 -138.36 97.73 -76.27
CA LYS A 13 -137.31 97.47 -77.27
C LYS A 13 -136.01 98.21 -76.98
N PHE A 14 -136.08 99.50 -76.60
CA PHE A 14 -134.89 100.30 -76.30
C PHE A 14 -134.15 99.81 -75.03
N LEU A 15 -134.87 99.20 -74.08
CA LEU A 15 -134.27 98.63 -72.87
C LEU A 15 -133.54 97.31 -73.16
N ILE A 16 -134.17 96.42 -73.96
CA ILE A 16 -133.58 95.14 -74.38
C ILE A 16 -132.27 95.36 -75.14
N VAL A 17 -132.28 96.23 -76.17
CA VAL A 17 -131.09 96.54 -76.98
C VAL A 17 -129.96 97.10 -76.13
N LYS A 18 -130.27 97.90 -75.09
CA LYS A 18 -129.28 98.50 -74.20
C LYS A 18 -128.57 97.48 -73.31
N ASP A 19 -129.29 96.46 -72.82
CA ASP A 19 -128.69 95.40 -72.01
C ASP A 19 -128.01 94.31 -72.87
N GLU A 20 -128.46 94.07 -74.11
CA GLU A 20 -127.67 93.29 -75.07
C GLU A 20 -126.34 93.98 -75.42
N LEU A 21 -126.33 95.30 -75.64
CA LEU A 21 -125.10 96.08 -75.85
C LEU A 21 -124.11 95.96 -74.67
N ARG A 22 -124.62 95.99 -73.44
CA ARG A 22 -123.82 95.76 -72.22
C ARG A 22 -123.25 94.34 -72.15
N ARG A 23 -124.05 93.34 -72.53
CA ARG A 23 -123.63 91.93 -72.56
C ARG A 23 -122.55 91.67 -73.63
N LEU A 24 -122.74 92.20 -74.83
CA LEU A 24 -121.78 92.12 -75.94
C LEU A 24 -120.47 92.85 -75.65
N THR A 25 -120.51 94.05 -75.07
CA THR A 25 -119.30 94.79 -74.69
C THR A 25 -118.53 94.11 -73.56
N TYR A 26 -119.21 93.47 -72.60
CA TYR A 26 -118.58 92.62 -71.59
C TYR A 26 -117.93 91.36 -72.20
N GLU A 27 -118.62 90.66 -73.10
CA GLU A 27 -118.10 89.48 -73.81
C GLU A 27 -116.86 89.81 -74.67
N LEU A 28 -116.88 90.91 -75.42
CA LEU A 28 -115.73 91.39 -76.20
C LEU A 28 -114.53 91.64 -75.28
N LYS A 29 -114.72 92.42 -74.21
CA LYS A 29 -113.65 92.75 -73.25
C LYS A 29 -113.07 91.50 -72.58
N LYS A 30 -113.91 90.50 -72.30
CA LYS A 30 -113.50 89.17 -71.80
C LYS A 30 -112.70 88.37 -72.83
N LYS A 31 -113.10 88.39 -74.12
CA LYS A 31 -112.34 87.72 -75.21
C LYS A 31 -111.03 88.43 -75.52
N GLU A 32 -110.95 89.75 -75.43
CA GLU A 32 -109.70 90.51 -75.56
C GLU A 32 -108.72 90.22 -74.43
N ALA A 33 -109.19 90.20 -73.17
CA ALA A 33 -108.38 89.81 -72.02
C ALA A 33 -107.86 88.36 -72.15
N ASN A 34 -108.68 87.43 -72.63
CA ASN A 34 -108.25 86.07 -72.93
C ASN A 34 -107.22 86.02 -74.07
N ARG A 35 -107.40 86.79 -75.16
CA ARG A 35 -106.44 86.88 -76.27
C ARG A 35 -105.08 87.41 -75.80
N GLN A 36 -105.07 88.44 -74.96
CA GLN A 36 -103.86 88.99 -74.35
C GLN A 36 -103.21 87.97 -73.41
N SER A 37 -103.98 87.29 -72.55
CA SER A 37 -103.47 86.24 -71.65
C SER A 37 -102.82 85.09 -72.42
N MET A 38 -103.47 84.60 -73.49
CA MET A 38 -102.90 83.55 -74.35
C MET A 38 -101.64 84.01 -75.07
N HIS A 39 -101.62 85.23 -75.62
CA HIS A 39 -100.42 85.78 -76.27
C HIS A 39 -99.23 85.87 -75.30
N THR A 40 -99.45 86.34 -74.06
CA THR A 40 -98.40 86.39 -73.03
C THR A 40 -97.91 84.99 -72.63
N LYS A 41 -98.80 84.00 -72.51
CA LYS A 41 -98.43 82.60 -72.24
C LYS A 41 -97.61 82.00 -73.37
N VAL A 42 -97.98 82.23 -74.64
CA VAL A 42 -97.22 81.78 -75.82
C VAL A 42 -95.85 82.45 -75.88
N GLN A 43 -95.76 83.75 -75.60
CA GLN A 43 -94.48 84.48 -75.50
C GLN A 43 -93.58 83.91 -74.40
N GLN A 44 -94.12 83.55 -73.23
CA GLN A 44 -93.37 82.88 -72.17
C GLN A 44 -92.87 81.49 -72.60
N TYR A 45 -93.73 80.68 -73.25
CA TYR A 45 -93.36 79.36 -73.74
C TYR A 45 -92.23 79.42 -74.78
N ILE A 46 -92.30 80.37 -75.71
CA ILE A 46 -91.26 80.60 -76.72
C ILE A 46 -89.93 81.01 -76.05
N ARG A 47 -89.95 81.86 -75.02
CA ARG A 47 -88.73 82.22 -74.26
C ARG A 47 -88.10 81.00 -73.57
N GLN A 48 -88.91 80.18 -72.90
CA GLN A 48 -88.43 78.94 -72.26
C GLN A 48 -87.83 77.94 -73.26
N GLN A 49 -88.40 77.86 -74.47
CA GLN A 49 -87.84 77.06 -75.57
C GLN A 49 -86.49 77.61 -76.06
N TRP A 50 -86.34 78.93 -76.20
CA TRP A 50 -85.03 79.52 -76.55
C TRP A 50 -83.96 79.32 -75.48
N GLU A 51 -84.34 79.42 -74.20
CA GLU A 51 -83.45 79.24 -73.05
C GLU A 51 -82.96 77.79 -72.94
N THR A 52 -83.86 76.81 -73.05
CA THR A 52 -83.49 75.38 -73.08
C THR A 52 -82.66 75.01 -74.32
N ILE A 53 -82.92 75.61 -75.48
CA ILE A 53 -82.07 75.44 -76.68
C ILE A 53 -80.66 76.02 -76.48
N ALA A 54 -80.51 77.09 -75.70
CA ALA A 54 -79.19 77.65 -75.37
C ALA A 54 -78.41 76.72 -74.41
N GLU A 55 -79.06 76.22 -73.36
CA GLU A 55 -78.48 75.28 -72.40
C GLU A 55 -77.97 74.00 -73.10
N LEU A 56 -78.80 73.39 -73.96
CA LEU A 56 -78.43 72.18 -74.71
C LEU A 56 -77.27 72.42 -75.70
N LYS A 57 -77.18 73.61 -76.31
CA LYS A 57 -76.05 73.98 -77.17
C LYS A 57 -74.75 74.10 -76.38
N LYS A 58 -74.78 74.67 -75.18
CA LYS A 58 -73.63 74.76 -74.27
C LYS A 58 -73.15 73.37 -73.85
N GLN A 59 -74.04 72.52 -73.35
CA GLN A 59 -73.71 71.14 -72.95
C GLN A 59 -73.11 70.33 -74.12
N LYS A 60 -73.66 70.48 -75.34
CA LYS A 60 -73.08 69.86 -76.54
C LYS A 60 -71.65 70.34 -76.80
N SER A 61 -71.36 71.64 -76.65
CA SER A 61 -69.99 72.15 -76.84
C SER A 61 -69.00 71.62 -75.79
N GLU A 62 -69.43 71.51 -74.54
CA GLU A 62 -68.59 71.00 -73.43
C GLU A 62 -68.25 69.52 -73.63
N LEU A 63 -69.24 68.68 -73.96
CA LEU A 63 -69.01 67.26 -74.28
C LEU A 63 -68.15 67.06 -75.53
N THR A 64 -68.33 67.88 -76.57
CA THR A 64 -67.48 67.83 -77.78
C THR A 64 -66.03 68.20 -77.46
N LEU A 65 -65.80 69.13 -76.53
CA LEU A 65 -64.47 69.52 -76.07
C LEU A 65 -63.83 68.44 -75.20
N GLN A 66 -64.60 67.78 -74.33
CA GLN A 66 -64.11 66.64 -73.52
C GLN A 66 -63.70 65.45 -74.39
N LEU A 67 -64.54 65.08 -75.39
CA LEU A 67 -64.18 64.04 -76.37
C LEU A 67 -62.90 64.40 -77.11
N ARG A 68 -62.79 65.62 -77.66
CA ARG A 68 -61.57 66.08 -78.36
C ARG A 68 -60.33 66.05 -77.46
N LEU A 69 -60.45 66.27 -76.15
CA LEU A 69 -59.32 66.16 -75.22
C LEU A 69 -58.89 64.70 -75.01
N GLN A 70 -59.82 63.77 -74.88
CA GLN A 70 -59.54 62.34 -74.77
C GLN A 70 -59.01 61.73 -76.08
N GLU A 71 -59.57 62.13 -77.22
CA GLU A 71 -59.10 61.80 -78.57
C GLU A 71 -57.74 62.43 -78.89
N SER A 72 -57.31 63.46 -78.15
CA SER A 72 -56.02 64.10 -78.43
C SER A 72 -54.86 63.15 -78.14
N GLU A 73 -53.97 63.03 -79.13
CA GLU A 73 -52.74 62.23 -79.05
C GLU A 73 -51.90 62.58 -77.82
N SER A 74 -52.02 63.81 -77.30
CA SER A 74 -51.33 64.26 -76.08
C SER A 74 -51.69 63.47 -74.81
N PHE A 75 -52.92 62.94 -74.70
CA PHE A 75 -53.32 62.08 -73.58
C PHE A 75 -53.00 60.61 -73.87
N SER A 76 -53.22 60.14 -75.10
CA SER A 76 -52.82 58.80 -75.56
C SER A 76 -51.31 58.55 -75.37
N ASN A 77 -50.46 59.49 -75.80
CA ASN A 77 -49.01 59.40 -75.67
C ASN A 77 -48.54 59.48 -74.21
N LYS A 78 -49.24 60.22 -73.32
CA LYS A 78 -48.98 60.16 -71.87
C LYS A 78 -49.34 58.79 -71.29
N ALA A 79 -50.47 58.21 -71.68
CA ALA A 79 -50.85 56.87 -71.23
C ALA A 79 -49.85 55.80 -71.71
N ASN A 80 -49.40 55.87 -72.97
CA ASN A 80 -48.38 54.99 -73.53
C ASN A 80 -47.02 55.17 -72.83
N ASN A 81 -46.56 56.40 -72.59
CA ASN A 81 -45.32 56.67 -71.86
C ASN A 81 -45.38 56.12 -70.43
N ASN A 82 -46.50 56.30 -69.72
CA ASN A 82 -46.71 55.75 -68.38
C ASN A 82 -46.71 54.21 -68.40
N LEU A 83 -47.31 53.59 -69.43
CA LEU A 83 -47.32 52.14 -69.62
C LEU A 83 -45.93 51.59 -69.97
N GLU A 84 -45.10 52.33 -70.71
CA GLU A 84 -43.71 51.98 -70.99
C GLU A 84 -42.82 52.13 -69.75
N GLN A 85 -43.03 53.18 -68.93
CA GLN A 85 -42.38 53.31 -67.62
C GLN A 85 -42.78 52.15 -66.69
N PHE A 86 -44.06 51.81 -66.62
CA PHE A 86 -44.56 50.68 -65.82
C PHE A 86 -43.93 49.34 -66.27
N LYS A 87 -43.78 49.11 -67.59
CA LYS A 87 -43.05 47.95 -68.12
C LYS A 87 -41.59 47.93 -67.67
N LYS A 88 -40.88 49.05 -67.75
CA LYS A 88 -39.47 49.16 -67.30
C LYS A 88 -39.33 48.86 -65.81
N SER A 89 -40.20 49.41 -64.97
CA SER A 89 -40.22 49.08 -63.53
C SER A 89 -40.62 47.63 -63.25
N LEU A 90 -41.49 47.01 -64.04
CA LEU A 90 -41.81 45.58 -63.93
C LEU A 90 -40.62 44.68 -64.34
N GLU A 91 -39.87 45.07 -65.37
CA GLU A 91 -38.61 44.43 -65.71
C GLU A 91 -37.54 44.60 -64.62
N GLU A 92 -37.46 45.76 -63.96
CA GLU A 92 -36.57 45.99 -62.82
C GLU A 92 -36.96 45.12 -61.62
N VAL A 93 -38.25 45.06 -61.26
CA VAL A 93 -38.75 44.17 -60.20
C VAL A 93 -38.43 42.71 -60.49
N THR A 94 -38.68 42.21 -61.70
CA THR A 94 -38.36 40.83 -62.07
C THR A 94 -36.85 40.54 -62.12
N LYS A 95 -36.01 41.53 -62.48
CA LYS A 95 -34.54 41.43 -62.33
C LYS A 95 -34.14 41.32 -60.85
N PHE A 96 -34.71 42.14 -59.97
CA PHE A 96 -34.44 42.06 -58.52
C PHE A 96 -34.96 40.77 -57.88
N GLU A 97 -36.14 40.27 -58.24
CA GLU A 97 -36.63 38.97 -57.79
C GLU A 97 -35.66 37.83 -58.15
N ASN A 98 -35.12 37.84 -59.37
CA ASN A 98 -34.20 36.80 -59.82
C ASN A 98 -32.84 36.90 -59.11
N GLN A 99 -32.35 38.11 -58.81
CA GLN A 99 -31.19 38.31 -57.94
C GLN A 99 -31.47 37.83 -56.50
N ILE A 100 -32.67 38.07 -55.96
CA ILE A 100 -33.07 37.58 -54.63
C ILE A 100 -33.11 36.04 -54.60
N LYS A 101 -33.66 35.39 -55.64
CA LYS A 101 -33.63 33.93 -55.80
C LYS A 101 -32.19 33.41 -55.81
N GLU A 102 -31.33 33.97 -56.65
CA GLU A 102 -29.92 33.55 -56.74
C GLU A 102 -29.16 33.74 -55.40
N LYS A 103 -29.38 34.85 -54.70
CA LYS A 103 -28.76 35.10 -53.39
C LYS A 103 -29.33 34.20 -52.28
N ASN A 104 -30.61 33.85 -52.33
CA ASN A 104 -31.17 32.85 -51.42
C ASN A 104 -30.56 31.47 -51.65
N GLU A 105 -30.40 31.04 -52.90
CA GLU A 105 -29.70 29.79 -53.20
C GLU A 105 -28.23 29.80 -52.77
N GLN A 106 -27.49 30.89 -53.00
CA GLN A 106 -26.12 31.05 -52.50
C GLN A 106 -26.08 30.94 -50.96
N LEU A 107 -27.02 31.60 -50.28
CA LEU A 107 -27.15 31.59 -48.83
C LEU A 107 -27.53 30.20 -48.28
N ASP A 108 -28.37 29.44 -48.98
CA ASP A 108 -28.69 28.05 -48.62
C ASP A 108 -27.53 27.08 -48.91
N ARG A 109 -26.73 27.31 -49.95
CA ARG A 109 -25.45 26.60 -50.16
C ARG A 109 -24.48 26.86 -48.99
N TYR A 110 -24.31 28.12 -48.58
CA TYR A 110 -23.46 28.45 -47.42
C TYR A 110 -24.00 27.87 -46.09
N LYS A 111 -25.32 27.81 -45.87
CA LYS A 111 -25.90 27.09 -44.70
C LYS A 111 -25.48 25.62 -44.67
N HIS A 112 -25.55 24.93 -45.81
CA HIS A 112 -25.15 23.52 -45.91
C HIS A 112 -23.64 23.34 -45.64
N GLU A 113 -22.81 24.21 -46.19
CA GLU A 113 -21.36 24.19 -45.94
C GLU A 113 -21.01 24.47 -44.47
N ILE A 114 -21.70 25.43 -43.82
CA ILE A 114 -21.55 25.68 -42.38
C ILE A 114 -21.94 24.45 -41.57
N LEU A 115 -23.07 23.80 -41.86
CA LEU A 115 -23.52 22.58 -41.15
C LEU A 115 -22.54 21.39 -41.34
N GLU A 116 -22.00 21.22 -42.56
CA GLU A 116 -20.90 20.29 -42.87
C GLU A 116 -19.66 20.59 -42.01
N MET A 117 -19.24 21.85 -41.94
CA MET A 117 -18.04 22.27 -41.20
C MET A 117 -18.23 22.18 -39.69
N GLU A 118 -19.41 22.51 -39.14
CA GLU A 118 -19.74 22.23 -37.74
C GLU A 118 -19.74 20.73 -37.43
N LYS A 119 -20.19 19.87 -38.36
CA LYS A 119 -20.19 18.41 -38.19
C LYS A 119 -18.75 17.88 -38.14
N LYS A 120 -17.87 18.35 -39.03
CA LYS A 120 -16.43 18.06 -39.05
C LYS A 120 -15.74 18.58 -37.78
N LEU A 121 -16.07 19.80 -37.33
CA LEU A 121 -15.55 20.40 -36.10
C LEU A 121 -15.96 19.59 -34.85
N ARG A 122 -17.23 19.21 -34.74
CA ARG A 122 -17.75 18.36 -33.65
C ARG A 122 -17.11 16.96 -33.63
N GLN A 123 -16.73 16.41 -34.78
CA GLN A 123 -15.92 15.18 -34.84
C GLN A 123 -14.49 15.41 -34.32
N LYS A 124 -13.80 16.46 -34.79
CA LYS A 124 -12.43 16.78 -34.34
C LYS A 124 -12.35 17.13 -32.86
N GLN A 125 -13.33 17.84 -32.31
CA GLN A 125 -13.44 18.06 -30.85
C GLN A 125 -13.57 16.73 -30.08
N LYS A 126 -14.37 15.77 -30.55
CA LYS A 126 -14.47 14.43 -29.93
C LYS A 126 -13.16 13.65 -30.00
N GLU A 127 -12.39 13.77 -31.08
CA GLU A 127 -11.05 13.19 -31.20
C GLU A 127 -10.06 13.83 -30.20
N VAL A 128 -10.01 15.16 -30.12
CA VAL A 128 -9.15 15.89 -29.18
C VAL A 128 -9.50 15.54 -27.73
N ILE A 129 -10.78 15.43 -27.37
CA ILE A 129 -11.21 15.02 -26.02
C ILE A 129 -10.78 13.57 -25.74
N LYS A 130 -10.84 12.66 -26.72
CA LYS A 130 -10.31 11.29 -26.58
C LYS A 130 -8.79 11.30 -26.36
N ALA A 131 -8.04 12.11 -27.13
CA ALA A 131 -6.58 12.24 -27.00
C ALA A 131 -6.15 12.83 -25.65
N GLN A 132 -6.87 13.84 -25.15
CA GLN A 132 -6.63 14.42 -23.82
C GLN A 132 -6.87 13.37 -22.71
N ARG A 133 -7.93 12.55 -22.86
CA ARG A 133 -8.22 11.43 -21.94
C ARG A 133 -7.22 10.27 -22.04
N SER A 134 -6.54 10.04 -23.16
CA SER A 134 -5.39 9.11 -23.19
C SER A 134 -4.14 9.71 -22.56
N LYS A 135 -3.83 11.01 -22.74
CA LYS A 135 -2.68 11.65 -22.08
C LYS A 135 -2.74 11.54 -20.55
N GLY A 136 -3.93 11.75 -19.96
CA GLY A 136 -4.14 11.54 -18.52
C GLY A 136 -3.98 10.08 -18.06
N ARG A 137 -4.30 9.10 -18.91
CA ARG A 137 -4.06 7.66 -18.62
C ARG A 137 -2.56 7.32 -18.71
N VAL A 138 -1.86 7.83 -19.72
CA VAL A 138 -0.40 7.63 -19.87
C VAL A 138 0.35 8.16 -18.65
N LEU A 139 0.00 9.35 -18.14
CA LEU A 139 0.57 9.90 -16.90
C LEU A 139 0.36 8.97 -15.69
N LYS A 140 -0.85 8.42 -15.50
CA LYS A 140 -1.13 7.45 -14.43
C LYS A 140 -0.34 6.15 -14.59
N TYR A 141 -0.20 5.63 -15.81
CA TYR A 141 0.64 4.46 -16.07
C TYR A 141 2.11 4.73 -15.79
N GLN A 142 2.64 5.90 -16.18
CA GLN A 142 4.02 6.29 -15.91
C GLN A 142 4.30 6.46 -14.40
N GLN A 143 3.33 7.01 -13.64
CA GLN A 143 3.38 7.05 -12.17
C GLN A 143 3.37 5.64 -11.55
N ASN A 144 2.51 4.73 -12.03
CA ASN A 144 2.48 3.35 -11.57
C ASN A 144 3.78 2.60 -11.90
N ILE A 145 4.37 2.80 -13.09
CA ILE A 145 5.66 2.23 -13.47
C ILE A 145 6.75 2.71 -12.50
N SER A 146 6.86 4.02 -12.27
CA SER A 146 7.85 4.57 -11.33
C SER A 146 7.63 4.08 -9.88
N PHE A 147 6.38 3.88 -9.45
CA PHE A 147 6.09 3.28 -8.14
C PHE A 147 6.53 1.81 -8.07
N LEU A 148 6.29 1.02 -9.12
CA LEU A 148 6.72 -0.38 -9.20
C LEU A 148 8.24 -0.51 -9.29
N GLU A 149 8.91 0.35 -10.06
CA GLU A 149 10.38 0.47 -10.11
C GLU A 149 10.97 0.80 -8.74
N ASN A 150 10.41 1.78 -8.03
CA ASN A 150 10.85 2.13 -6.68
C ASN A 150 10.60 1.00 -5.67
N ARG A 151 9.48 0.28 -5.77
CA ARG A 151 9.19 -0.91 -4.95
C ARG A 151 10.15 -2.07 -5.26
N LEU A 152 10.48 -2.28 -6.53
CA LEU A 152 11.47 -3.27 -6.97
C LEU A 152 12.87 -2.91 -6.47
N ASN A 153 13.30 -1.66 -6.62
CA ASN A 153 14.57 -1.15 -6.11
C ASN A 153 14.67 -1.29 -4.58
N GLY A 154 13.59 -1.01 -3.84
CA GLY A 154 13.53 -1.25 -2.39
C GLY A 154 13.66 -2.73 -2.01
N SER A 155 13.07 -3.63 -2.80
CA SER A 155 13.21 -5.09 -2.62
C SER A 155 14.62 -5.58 -2.96
N LEU A 156 15.20 -5.09 -4.06
CA LEU A 156 16.56 -5.39 -4.49
C LEU A 156 17.60 -4.88 -3.49
N HIS A 157 17.39 -3.70 -2.91
CA HIS A 157 18.25 -3.17 -1.86
C HIS A 157 18.24 -4.05 -0.60
N LYS A 158 17.05 -4.49 -0.14
CA LYS A 158 16.91 -5.45 0.96
C LYS A 158 17.58 -6.79 0.65
N TYR A 159 17.42 -7.30 -0.57
CA TYR A 159 18.10 -8.51 -1.03
C TYR A 159 19.64 -8.36 -1.01
N ASN A 160 20.16 -7.22 -1.48
CA ASN A 160 21.59 -6.93 -1.45
C ASN A 160 22.13 -6.77 -0.02
N GLN A 161 21.37 -6.16 0.90
CA GLN A 161 21.71 -6.14 2.34
C GLN A 161 21.81 -7.56 2.91
N LEU A 162 20.83 -8.43 2.59
CA LEU A 162 20.84 -9.84 3.01
C LEU A 162 22.02 -10.62 2.40
N LEU A 163 22.41 -10.36 1.15
CA LEU A 163 23.60 -10.94 0.54
C LEU A 163 24.89 -10.50 1.25
N VAL A 164 25.02 -9.22 1.61
CA VAL A 164 26.19 -8.71 2.36
C VAL A 164 26.26 -9.31 3.76
N SER A 165 25.13 -9.40 4.46
CA SER A 165 25.04 -10.09 5.76
C SER A 165 25.37 -11.58 5.64
N ASN A 166 24.85 -12.27 4.63
CA ASN A 166 25.15 -13.68 4.37
C ASN A 166 26.62 -13.89 4.00
N LYS A 167 27.26 -12.94 3.32
CA LYS A 167 28.71 -12.97 3.09
C LYS A 167 29.49 -12.85 4.40
N SER A 168 29.18 -11.86 5.25
CA SER A 168 29.83 -11.70 6.56
C SER A 168 29.75 -13.01 7.35
N LEU A 169 28.57 -13.61 7.45
CA LEU A 169 28.37 -14.88 8.15
C LEU A 169 29.19 -16.04 7.55
N ARG A 170 29.42 -16.08 6.23
CA ARG A 170 30.32 -17.07 5.61
C ARG A 170 31.79 -16.80 5.93
N ASP A 171 32.21 -15.55 5.95
CA ASP A 171 33.57 -15.13 6.30
C ASP A 171 33.84 -15.44 7.79
N ASP A 172 32.88 -15.18 8.67
CA ASP A 172 32.88 -15.54 10.11
C ASP A 172 32.94 -17.06 10.32
N ILE A 173 32.09 -17.84 9.64
CA ILE A 173 32.12 -19.31 9.67
C ILE A 173 33.48 -19.83 9.17
N SER A 174 34.06 -19.23 8.14
CA SER A 174 35.39 -19.60 7.62
C SER A 174 36.49 -19.33 8.65
N SER A 175 36.44 -18.20 9.36
CA SER A 175 37.33 -17.87 10.48
C SER A 175 37.20 -18.87 11.64
N LEU A 176 35.96 -19.24 12.00
CA LEU A 176 35.68 -20.25 13.04
C LEU A 176 36.18 -21.66 12.63
N LEU A 177 36.08 -22.04 11.36
CA LEU A 177 36.62 -23.31 10.85
C LEU A 177 38.16 -23.30 10.85
N LEU A 178 38.79 -22.20 10.45
CA LEU A 178 40.25 -22.04 10.50
C LEU A 178 40.78 -22.13 11.94
N THR A 179 40.18 -21.39 12.88
CA THR A 179 40.55 -21.44 14.30
C THR A 179 40.29 -22.81 14.91
N GLN A 180 39.17 -23.49 14.59
CA GLN A 180 38.92 -24.86 15.02
C GLN A 180 39.99 -25.84 14.46
N SER A 181 40.43 -25.68 13.22
CA SER A 181 41.49 -26.52 12.63
C SER A 181 42.85 -26.33 13.35
N SER A 182 43.17 -25.09 13.72
CA SER A 182 44.36 -24.72 14.50
C SER A 182 44.29 -25.31 15.92
N PHE A 183 43.13 -25.19 16.58
CA PHE A 183 42.87 -25.80 17.88
C PHE A 183 43.01 -27.33 17.84
N ARG A 184 42.39 -28.01 16.87
CA ARG A 184 42.52 -29.47 16.68
C ARG A 184 43.99 -29.89 16.48
N ARG A 185 44.79 -29.10 15.75
CA ARG A 185 46.23 -29.33 15.56
C ARG A 185 47.01 -29.19 16.89
N LYS A 186 46.76 -28.12 17.65
CA LYS A 186 47.37 -27.92 18.99
C LYS A 186 46.98 -29.05 19.97
N PHE A 187 45.70 -29.38 20.04
CA PHE A 187 45.17 -30.45 20.89
C PHE A 187 45.75 -31.83 20.52
N GLY A 188 45.88 -32.14 19.23
CA GLY A 188 46.55 -33.35 18.75
C GLY A 188 48.02 -33.44 19.15
N ASN A 189 48.74 -32.31 19.14
CA ASN A 189 50.12 -32.25 19.63
C ASN A 189 50.21 -32.46 21.16
N ILE A 190 49.32 -31.83 21.94
CA ILE A 190 49.23 -32.04 23.40
C ILE A 190 48.93 -33.52 23.72
N LYS A 191 47.99 -34.15 23.01
CA LYS A 191 47.68 -35.58 23.18
C LYS A 191 48.88 -36.48 22.85
N ARG A 192 49.69 -36.12 21.85
CA ARG A 192 50.94 -36.84 21.52
C ARG A 192 52.00 -36.67 22.61
N LEU A 193 52.21 -35.45 23.11
CA LEU A 193 53.14 -35.17 24.21
C LEU A 193 52.75 -35.90 25.50
N LEU A 194 51.45 -35.94 25.84
CA LEU A 194 50.93 -36.72 26.97
C LEU A 194 51.22 -38.23 26.81
N ALA A 195 51.04 -38.78 25.60
CA ALA A 195 51.34 -40.18 25.32
C ALA A 195 52.86 -40.48 25.43
N MET A 196 53.71 -39.58 24.95
CA MET A 196 55.17 -39.69 25.12
C MET A 196 55.58 -39.61 26.59
N GLY A 197 55.04 -38.65 27.36
CA GLY A 197 55.31 -38.52 28.79
C GLY A 197 54.85 -39.73 29.61
N LYS A 198 53.74 -40.37 29.24
CA LYS A 198 53.32 -41.65 29.84
C LYS A 198 54.27 -42.81 29.48
N LYS A 199 54.82 -42.84 28.26
CA LYS A 199 55.81 -43.84 27.84
C LYS A 199 57.12 -43.67 28.60
N THR A 200 57.67 -42.46 28.68
CA THR A 200 58.92 -42.20 29.43
C THR A 200 58.75 -42.43 30.92
N LEU A 201 57.60 -42.07 31.51
CA LEU A 201 57.29 -42.43 32.91
C LEU A 201 57.27 -43.96 33.11
N SER A 202 56.67 -44.72 32.20
CA SER A 202 56.65 -46.18 32.26
C SER A 202 58.06 -46.79 32.12
N GLU A 203 58.92 -46.20 31.28
CA GLU A 203 60.32 -46.61 31.10
C GLU A 203 61.16 -46.33 32.36
N VAL A 204 60.98 -45.16 32.98
CA VAL A 204 61.61 -44.79 34.26
C VAL A 204 61.14 -45.71 35.40
N VAL A 205 59.84 -45.99 35.52
CA VAL A 205 59.29 -46.91 36.52
C VAL A 205 59.84 -48.33 36.32
N HIS A 206 59.94 -48.80 35.08
CA HIS A 206 60.55 -50.11 34.78
C HIS A 206 62.03 -50.15 35.17
N SER A 207 62.81 -49.13 34.77
CA SER A 207 64.23 -49.00 35.12
C SER A 207 64.47 -48.94 36.65
N ALA A 208 63.64 -48.19 37.37
CA ALA A 208 63.67 -48.13 38.84
C ALA A 208 63.32 -49.49 39.46
N THR A 209 62.35 -50.23 38.90
CA THR A 209 61.96 -51.57 39.38
C THR A 209 63.10 -52.57 39.19
N VAL A 210 63.78 -52.57 38.04
CA VAL A 210 64.95 -53.43 37.78
C VAL A 210 66.12 -53.05 38.69
N SER A 211 66.34 -51.75 38.92
CA SER A 211 67.36 -51.24 39.86
C SER A 211 67.08 -51.67 41.30
N TYR A 212 65.80 -51.71 41.71
CA TYR A 212 65.39 -52.22 43.01
C TYR A 212 65.63 -53.74 43.14
N GLN A 213 65.16 -54.53 42.17
CA GLN A 213 65.32 -56.00 42.16
C GLN A 213 66.79 -56.43 42.15
N THR A 214 67.65 -55.73 41.41
CA THR A 214 69.10 -55.96 41.42
C THR A 214 69.72 -55.56 42.77
N GLY A 215 69.28 -54.46 43.38
CA GLY A 215 69.64 -54.08 44.74
C GLY A 215 69.25 -55.13 45.79
N GLU A 216 68.06 -55.72 45.70
CA GLU A 216 67.62 -56.82 46.56
C GLU A 216 68.44 -58.09 46.34
N SER A 217 68.74 -58.45 45.09
CA SER A 217 69.61 -59.59 44.75
C SER A 217 71.01 -59.43 45.35
N VAL A 218 71.58 -58.21 45.30
CA VAL A 218 72.87 -57.88 45.93
C VAL A 218 72.77 -57.92 47.46
N LYS A 219 71.70 -57.38 48.05
CA LYS A 219 71.44 -57.41 49.50
C LYS A 219 71.31 -58.84 50.04
N TYR A 220 70.62 -59.71 49.31
CA TYR A 220 70.49 -61.14 49.64
C TYR A 220 71.85 -61.84 49.60
N LYS A 221 72.63 -61.67 48.51
CA LYS A 221 74.00 -62.20 48.40
C LYS A 221 74.92 -61.67 49.51
N LEU A 222 74.81 -60.39 49.86
CA LEU A 222 75.58 -59.78 50.95
C LEU A 222 75.22 -60.38 52.31
N ASN A 223 73.94 -60.65 52.58
CA ASN A 223 73.52 -61.31 53.81
C ASN A 223 74.04 -62.75 53.88
N LEU A 224 73.93 -63.54 52.81
CA LEU A 224 74.49 -64.89 52.73
C LEU A 224 76.02 -64.91 52.97
N VAL A 225 76.74 -63.93 52.41
CA VAL A 225 78.18 -63.76 52.68
C VAL A 225 78.45 -63.38 54.14
N LYS A 226 77.66 -62.49 54.74
CA LYS A 226 77.76 -62.13 56.17
C LYS A 226 77.51 -63.31 57.10
N GLU A 227 76.48 -64.11 56.84
CA GLU A 227 76.19 -65.32 57.62
C GLU A 227 77.35 -66.32 57.54
N ARG A 228 77.88 -66.54 56.33
CA ARG A 228 79.07 -67.38 56.14
C ARG A 228 80.29 -66.83 56.88
N THR A 229 80.60 -65.54 56.78
CA THR A 229 81.74 -64.96 57.50
C THR A 229 81.54 -64.99 59.01
N GLN A 230 80.30 -64.88 59.52
CA GLN A 230 80.00 -65.04 60.95
C GLN A 230 80.20 -66.49 61.41
N VAL A 231 79.82 -67.49 60.60
CA VAL A 231 80.08 -68.91 60.88
C VAL A 231 81.58 -69.21 60.86
N ASP A 232 82.30 -68.70 59.86
CA ASP A 232 83.75 -68.93 59.76
C ASP A 232 84.53 -68.15 60.84
N GLN A 233 84.06 -66.97 61.28
CA GLN A 233 84.55 -66.28 62.48
C GLN A 233 84.32 -67.09 63.77
N LYS A 234 83.18 -67.77 63.93
CA LYS A 234 82.93 -68.67 65.08
C LYS A 234 83.93 -69.81 65.12
N LYS A 235 84.13 -70.52 63.99
CA LYS A 235 85.13 -71.59 63.85
C LYS A 235 86.56 -71.11 64.14
N LEU A 236 86.94 -69.93 63.63
CA LEU A 236 88.24 -69.34 63.93
C LEU A 236 88.37 -68.96 65.41
N GLY A 237 87.30 -68.45 66.04
CA GLY A 237 87.25 -68.18 67.48
C GLY A 237 87.35 -69.45 68.33
N GLU A 238 86.73 -70.55 67.91
CA GLU A 238 86.87 -71.88 68.51
C GLU A 238 88.30 -72.41 68.36
N ARG A 239 88.88 -72.35 67.16
CA ARG A 239 90.27 -72.75 66.93
C ARG A 239 91.28 -71.89 67.70
N ILE A 240 91.00 -70.60 67.89
CA ILE A 240 91.79 -69.70 68.76
C ILE A 240 91.64 -70.09 70.24
N LYS A 241 90.48 -70.57 70.70
CA LYS A 241 90.33 -71.12 72.07
C LYS A 241 91.12 -72.42 72.23
N GLU A 242 91.05 -73.34 71.28
CA GLU A 242 91.86 -74.57 71.28
C GLU A 242 93.36 -74.26 71.34
N LEU A 243 93.83 -73.36 70.47
CA LEU A 243 95.23 -72.92 70.45
C LEU A 243 95.62 -72.18 71.73
N LYS A 244 94.72 -71.37 72.32
CA LYS A 244 94.96 -70.75 73.63
C LYS A 244 95.03 -71.77 74.77
N ILE A 245 94.20 -72.82 74.76
CA ILE A 245 94.28 -73.89 75.76
C ILE A 245 95.60 -74.65 75.60
N LEU A 246 96.04 -74.93 74.37
CA LEU A 246 97.29 -75.63 74.10
C LEU A 246 98.53 -74.77 74.43
N VAL A 247 98.47 -73.46 74.16
CA VAL A 247 99.50 -72.49 74.60
C VAL A 247 99.47 -72.29 76.11
N GLU A 248 98.30 -72.34 76.76
CA GLU A 248 98.18 -72.27 78.22
C GLU A 248 98.64 -73.59 78.88
N GLN A 249 98.55 -74.73 78.20
CA GLN A 249 99.16 -76.00 78.63
C GLN A 249 100.68 -76.00 78.45
N ASP A 250 101.20 -75.50 77.33
CA ASP A 250 102.63 -75.29 77.12
C ASP A 250 103.20 -74.20 78.06
N LYS A 251 102.40 -73.17 78.38
CA LYS A 251 102.71 -72.19 79.41
C LYS A 251 102.66 -72.82 80.79
N GLN A 252 101.64 -73.60 81.16
CA GLN A 252 101.62 -74.31 82.44
C GLN A 252 102.75 -75.34 82.55
N LEU A 253 103.22 -75.92 81.45
CA LEU A 253 104.43 -76.75 81.41
C LEU A 253 105.71 -75.92 81.61
N LYS A 254 105.81 -74.73 81.00
CA LYS A 254 106.91 -73.78 81.19
C LYS A 254 106.90 -73.20 82.60
N ASP A 255 105.78 -72.65 83.06
CA ASP A 255 105.53 -72.22 84.44
C ASP A 255 105.77 -73.36 85.44
N PHE A 256 105.54 -74.64 85.10
CA PHE A 256 105.88 -75.77 85.99
C PHE A 256 107.38 -76.09 86.00
N LEU A 257 108.09 -75.87 84.89
CA LEU A 257 109.55 -75.86 84.83
C LEU A 257 110.14 -74.61 85.54
N GLU A 258 109.46 -73.48 85.47
CA GLU A 258 109.92 -72.17 85.93
C GLU A 258 109.60 -71.94 87.42
N PHE A 259 108.47 -72.44 87.92
CA PHE A 259 108.19 -72.65 89.35
C PHE A 259 109.14 -73.68 89.98
N LYS A 260 109.76 -74.54 89.16
CA LYS A 260 110.92 -75.36 89.56
C LYS A 260 112.27 -74.66 89.45
N MET A 261 112.35 -73.48 88.82
CA MET A 261 113.61 -72.75 88.58
C MET A 261 113.73 -71.44 89.37
N LYS A 262 112.64 -70.72 89.68
CA LYS A 262 112.65 -69.60 90.63
C LYS A 262 111.29 -69.15 91.18
N ASP A 263 111.36 -68.82 92.47
CA ASP A 263 110.40 -67.98 93.19
C ASP A 263 110.62 -66.48 92.87
N ARG A 264 109.62 -65.67 93.26
CA ARG A 264 109.56 -64.20 93.36
C ARG A 264 109.28 -63.32 92.12
N SER A 265 108.06 -62.77 92.21
CA SER A 265 107.73 -61.33 92.19
C SER A 265 107.34 -60.65 90.86
N ALA A 266 106.34 -59.77 90.97
CA ALA A 266 105.65 -59.05 89.90
C ALA A 266 105.41 -57.58 90.33
N SER A 267 104.39 -56.91 89.76
CA SER A 267 103.94 -55.51 90.05
C SER A 267 104.86 -54.39 89.48
N SER A 268 104.37 -53.18 89.14
CA SER A 268 102.97 -52.67 89.09
C SER A 268 102.87 -51.30 88.38
N ASP A 269 101.68 -50.98 87.83
CA ASP A 269 100.93 -49.69 87.86
C ASP A 269 101.61 -48.36 87.38
N SER A 270 101.00 -47.16 87.24
CA SER A 270 99.60 -46.69 87.37
C SER A 270 99.30 -45.35 86.61
N GLU A 271 98.00 -44.97 86.52
CA GLU A 271 97.29 -43.65 86.73
C GLU A 271 98.00 -42.25 86.59
N GLU A 272 97.35 -41.08 86.34
CA GLU A 272 96.03 -40.65 85.78
C GLU A 272 96.22 -39.33 84.94
N ILE A 273 95.82 -38.05 85.17
CA ILE A 273 94.90 -37.36 86.11
C ILE A 273 94.27 -36.07 85.51
N SER A 274 93.17 -35.58 86.11
CA SER A 274 92.44 -34.28 85.93
C SER A 274 93.27 -33.04 85.51
N LYS A 275 92.86 -32.21 84.53
CA LYS A 275 91.68 -31.28 84.39
C LYS A 275 91.76 -29.97 85.19
N ASN A 276 91.59 -28.82 84.51
CA ASN A 276 91.18 -27.54 85.12
C ASN A 276 90.78 -26.46 84.06
N GLU A 277 89.50 -26.29 83.68
CA GLU A 277 89.09 -25.21 82.73
C GLU A 277 87.59 -24.77 82.79
N GLN A 278 86.93 -24.92 83.95
CA GLN A 278 85.48 -25.12 84.03
C GLN A 278 84.53 -23.92 83.83
N ILE A 279 85.03 -22.69 83.58
CA ILE A 279 84.19 -21.47 83.53
C ILE A 279 83.95 -20.96 82.10
N MET A 280 84.90 -21.13 81.18
CA MET A 280 84.62 -20.93 79.75
C MET A 280 83.81 -22.11 79.18
N GLU A 281 83.90 -23.28 79.84
CA GLU A 281 83.17 -24.49 79.51
C GLU A 281 81.65 -24.28 79.43
N GLN A 282 80.99 -23.58 80.35
CA GLN A 282 79.51 -23.59 80.40
C GLN A 282 78.82 -22.99 79.15
N ARG A 283 79.42 -21.95 78.53
CA ARG A 283 78.94 -21.41 77.24
C ARG A 283 79.37 -22.29 76.07
N LEU A 284 80.57 -22.87 76.13
CA LEU A 284 81.02 -23.86 75.16
C LEU A 284 80.16 -25.14 75.19
N GLN A 285 79.65 -25.55 76.35
CA GLN A 285 78.80 -26.71 76.61
C GLN A 285 77.35 -26.49 76.20
N THR A 286 76.81 -25.27 76.26
CA THR A 286 75.48 -24.98 75.68
C THR A 286 75.55 -25.03 74.15
N CYS A 287 76.57 -24.43 73.54
CA CYS A 287 76.80 -24.60 72.10
C CYS A 287 77.18 -26.05 71.72
N HIS A 288 78.01 -26.75 72.50
CA HIS A 288 78.38 -28.16 72.26
C HIS A 288 77.22 -29.11 72.48
N SER A 289 76.32 -28.90 73.43
CA SER A 289 75.16 -29.80 73.60
C SER A 289 74.16 -29.65 72.47
N ILE A 290 73.96 -28.43 71.95
CA ILE A 290 73.18 -28.18 70.74
C ILE A 290 73.87 -28.79 69.51
N LEU A 291 75.16 -28.52 69.30
CA LEU A 291 75.94 -29.07 68.19
C LEU A 291 76.08 -30.60 68.26
N ALA A 292 76.28 -31.19 69.44
CA ALA A 292 76.36 -32.64 69.64
C ALA A 292 75.00 -33.29 69.42
N ARG A 293 73.89 -32.66 69.81
CA ARG A 293 72.54 -33.15 69.49
C ARG A 293 72.28 -33.12 67.97
N ILE A 294 72.82 -32.14 67.25
CA ILE A 294 72.77 -32.06 65.79
C ILE A 294 73.75 -33.08 65.14
N GLN A 295 74.95 -33.28 65.67
CA GLN A 295 75.91 -34.28 65.18
C GLN A 295 75.44 -35.72 65.41
N LEU A 296 74.75 -36.00 66.53
CA LEU A 296 74.11 -37.29 66.80
C LEU A 296 72.91 -37.54 65.87
N ALA A 297 72.16 -36.49 65.50
CA ALA A 297 71.04 -36.61 64.56
C ALA A 297 71.51 -36.75 63.09
N SER A 298 72.54 -36.01 62.68
CA SER A 298 73.05 -35.97 61.30
C SER A 298 74.25 -36.89 61.02
N ASN A 299 74.77 -37.55 62.05
CA ASN A 299 75.84 -38.56 62.00
C ASN A 299 77.12 -38.14 61.23
N CYS A 300 77.41 -36.84 61.19
CA CYS A 300 78.53 -36.23 60.47
C CYS A 300 79.39 -35.37 61.41
N LYS A 301 80.72 -35.53 61.38
CA LYS A 301 81.64 -34.83 62.29
C LYS A 301 82.00 -33.41 61.85
N ASP A 302 82.00 -33.13 60.54
CA ASP A 302 82.40 -31.82 60.00
C ASP A 302 81.34 -30.73 60.21
N VAL A 303 81.58 -29.81 61.14
CA VAL A 303 80.72 -28.65 61.40
C VAL A 303 80.52 -27.81 60.13
N ASN A 304 81.59 -27.59 59.35
CA ASN A 304 81.52 -26.88 58.06
C ASN A 304 80.57 -27.54 57.03
N ARG A 305 80.35 -28.86 57.11
CA ARG A 305 79.41 -29.57 56.23
C ARG A 305 77.97 -29.38 56.70
N ILE A 306 77.75 -29.32 58.02
CA ILE A 306 76.45 -29.00 58.62
C ILE A 306 76.06 -27.55 58.28
N CYS A 307 76.96 -26.58 58.44
CA CYS A 307 76.69 -25.19 58.07
C CYS A 307 76.37 -25.02 56.57
N LYS A 308 77.11 -25.70 55.68
CA LYS A 308 76.80 -25.69 54.24
C LYS A 308 75.44 -26.33 53.92
N ALA A 309 75.09 -27.44 54.57
CA ALA A 309 73.78 -28.06 54.40
C ALA A 309 72.64 -27.19 54.96
N PHE A 310 72.89 -26.42 56.02
CA PHE A 310 71.93 -25.46 56.56
C PHE A 310 71.71 -24.29 55.61
N VAL A 311 72.79 -23.67 55.10
CA VAL A 311 72.70 -22.57 54.10
C VAL A 311 72.01 -23.05 52.83
N GLN A 312 72.30 -24.26 52.33
CA GLN A 312 71.59 -24.84 51.17
C GLN A 312 70.09 -25.11 51.48
N GLY A 313 69.76 -25.46 52.72
CA GLY A 313 68.37 -25.56 53.17
C GLY A 313 67.67 -24.20 53.27
N GLU A 314 68.40 -23.16 53.68
CA GLU A 314 67.93 -21.77 53.76
C GLU A 314 67.72 -21.16 52.36
N GLU A 315 68.66 -21.34 51.44
CA GLU A 315 68.55 -21.01 50.01
C GLU A 315 67.34 -21.72 49.36
N MET A 316 67.16 -23.02 49.64
CA MET A 316 66.00 -23.77 49.13
C MET A 316 64.69 -23.29 49.75
N ASN A 317 64.65 -22.96 51.04
CA ASN A 317 63.47 -22.41 51.70
C ASN A 317 63.12 -21.00 51.21
N LEU A 318 64.12 -20.16 50.91
CA LEU A 318 63.93 -18.85 50.30
C LEU A 318 63.33 -18.99 48.90
N SER A 319 63.88 -19.87 48.05
CA SER A 319 63.33 -20.13 46.72
C SER A 319 61.92 -20.73 46.75
N LEU A 320 61.61 -21.58 47.74
CA LEU A 320 60.26 -22.06 47.99
C LEU A 320 59.31 -20.93 48.43
N PHE A 321 59.77 -19.99 49.26
CA PHE A 321 58.99 -18.84 49.70
C PHE A 321 58.72 -17.86 48.55
N GLU A 322 59.72 -17.58 47.70
CA GLU A 322 59.56 -16.86 46.43
C GLU A 322 58.50 -17.53 45.56
N LYS A 323 58.59 -18.86 45.36
CA LYS A 323 57.62 -19.62 44.56
C LYS A 323 56.21 -19.60 45.15
N VAL A 324 56.06 -19.62 46.47
CA VAL A 324 54.76 -19.46 47.17
C VAL A 324 54.20 -18.05 46.97
N ASN A 325 55.02 -17.00 47.00
CA ASN A 325 54.60 -15.64 46.71
C ASN A 325 54.20 -15.47 45.23
N GLU A 326 54.95 -16.04 44.28
CA GLU A 326 54.56 -16.09 42.86
C GLU A 326 53.21 -16.76 42.66
N MET A 327 52.99 -17.94 43.26
CA MET A 327 51.70 -18.65 43.19
C MET A 327 50.58 -17.86 43.86
N SER A 328 50.85 -17.12 44.94
CA SER A 328 49.86 -16.26 45.60
C SER A 328 49.43 -15.10 44.68
N LEU A 329 50.39 -14.45 44.02
CA LEU A 329 50.12 -13.40 43.03
C LEU A 329 49.41 -13.93 41.77
N GLU A 330 49.69 -15.18 41.36
CA GLU A 330 48.97 -15.85 40.27
C GLU A 330 47.52 -16.18 40.69
N ILE A 331 47.31 -16.64 41.92
CA ILE A 331 45.98 -16.87 42.52
C ILE A 331 45.19 -15.56 42.63
N GLU A 332 45.82 -14.45 43.02
CA GLU A 332 45.15 -13.13 43.06
C GLU A 332 44.71 -12.66 41.67
N LYS A 333 45.57 -12.79 40.65
CA LYS A 333 45.23 -12.47 39.25
C LYS A 333 44.09 -13.33 38.72
N LEU A 334 44.12 -14.65 38.95
CA LEU A 334 43.05 -15.56 38.55
C LEU A 334 41.72 -15.23 39.26
N HIS A 335 41.77 -14.80 40.53
CA HIS A 335 40.57 -14.29 41.20
C HIS A 335 40.06 -12.98 40.61
N GLU A 336 40.93 -12.08 40.15
CA GLU A 336 40.52 -10.84 39.46
C GLU A 336 39.90 -11.13 38.08
N GLU A 337 40.49 -12.04 37.30
CA GLU A 337 39.91 -12.50 36.03
C GLU A 337 38.54 -13.17 36.24
N VAL A 338 38.39 -14.00 37.27
CA VAL A 338 37.10 -14.62 37.64
C VAL A 338 36.09 -13.58 38.15
N ARG A 339 36.53 -12.50 38.82
CA ARG A 339 35.66 -11.36 39.17
C ARG A 339 35.17 -10.63 37.91
N GLY A 340 36.07 -10.30 36.98
CA GLY A 340 35.75 -9.66 35.71
C GLY A 340 34.75 -10.48 34.88
N GLN A 341 35.05 -11.76 34.62
CA GLN A 341 34.17 -12.66 33.87
C GLN A 341 32.78 -12.80 34.52
N ARG A 342 32.68 -12.79 35.85
CA ARG A 342 31.39 -12.81 36.56
C ARG A 342 30.60 -11.52 36.36
N GLN A 343 31.25 -10.35 36.34
CA GLN A 343 30.60 -9.07 36.06
C GLN A 343 30.13 -9.00 34.60
N GLU A 344 30.94 -9.44 33.64
CA GLU A 344 30.55 -9.54 32.22
C GLU A 344 29.34 -10.45 32.03
N LEU A 345 29.36 -11.66 32.63
CA LEU A 345 28.23 -12.59 32.60
C LEU A 345 26.97 -11.98 33.24
N GLU A 346 27.08 -11.17 34.28
CA GLU A 346 25.93 -10.49 34.87
C GLU A 346 25.37 -9.40 33.94
N VAL A 347 26.22 -8.60 33.30
CA VAL A 347 25.81 -7.60 32.31
C VAL A 347 25.10 -8.26 31.12
N ILE A 348 25.67 -9.32 30.55
CA ILE A 348 25.06 -10.11 29.46
C ILE A 348 23.73 -10.72 29.91
N THR A 349 23.65 -11.24 31.15
CA THR A 349 22.41 -11.79 31.72
C THR A 349 21.33 -10.72 31.91
N ARG A 350 21.69 -9.50 32.31
CA ARG A 350 20.78 -8.36 32.44
C ARG A 350 20.26 -7.94 31.05
N GLN A 351 21.15 -7.79 30.06
CA GLN A 351 20.79 -7.48 28.68
C GLN A 351 19.85 -8.53 28.07
N TYR A 352 20.17 -9.82 28.21
CA TYR A 352 19.34 -10.93 27.72
C TYR A 352 17.94 -10.94 28.37
N LYS A 353 17.85 -10.66 29.68
CA LYS A 353 16.55 -10.53 30.37
C LYS A 353 15.74 -9.33 29.87
N GLU A 354 16.38 -8.20 29.60
CA GLU A 354 15.70 -7.01 29.07
C GLU A 354 15.22 -7.23 27.64
N GLN A 355 16.06 -7.79 26.77
CA GLN A 355 15.71 -8.12 25.39
C GLN A 355 14.56 -9.13 25.35
N LYS A 356 14.63 -10.21 26.13
CA LYS A 356 13.53 -11.19 26.25
C LYS A 356 12.21 -10.56 26.74
N ARG A 357 12.24 -9.49 27.55
CA ARG A 357 11.03 -8.74 27.92
C ARG A 357 10.47 -7.91 26.76
N LYS A 358 11.34 -7.30 25.94
CA LYS A 358 10.94 -6.57 24.72
C LYS A 358 10.37 -7.52 23.68
N ASP A 359 11.02 -8.66 23.43
CA ASP A 359 10.55 -9.69 22.50
C ASP A 359 9.18 -10.25 22.89
N LEU A 360 8.96 -10.47 24.20
CA LEU A 360 7.68 -10.99 24.71
C LEU A 360 6.55 -9.95 24.66
N ALA A 361 6.86 -8.66 24.86
CA ALA A 361 5.91 -7.57 24.63
C ALA A 361 5.53 -7.46 23.14
N VAL A 362 6.52 -7.45 22.23
CA VAL A 362 6.29 -7.42 20.78
C VAL A 362 5.48 -8.64 20.31
N LYS A 363 5.74 -9.83 20.87
CA LYS A 363 4.95 -11.03 20.59
C LYS A 363 3.48 -10.86 21.02
N HIS A 364 3.24 -10.37 22.23
CA HIS A 364 1.90 -10.09 22.75
C HIS A 364 1.18 -9.03 21.90
N ASP A 365 1.86 -7.96 21.47
CA ASP A 365 1.29 -6.92 20.62
C ASP A 365 0.93 -7.45 19.22
N ILE A 366 1.75 -8.34 18.65
CA ILE A 366 1.44 -9.06 17.41
C ILE A 366 0.23 -9.97 17.59
N GLU A 367 0.17 -10.75 18.68
CA GLU A 367 -0.96 -11.66 18.98
C GLU A 367 -2.28 -10.89 19.08
N ASN A 368 -2.31 -9.79 19.84
CA ASN A 368 -3.47 -8.89 19.93
C ASN A 368 -3.87 -8.28 18.57
N MET A 369 -2.93 -8.03 17.67
CA MET A 369 -3.24 -7.47 16.35
C MET A 369 -3.71 -8.55 15.36
N THR A 370 -3.21 -9.78 15.46
CA THR A 370 -3.75 -10.92 14.71
C THR A 370 -5.15 -11.30 15.16
N ASP A 371 -5.46 -11.23 16.47
CA ASP A 371 -6.81 -11.52 16.97
C ASP A 371 -7.82 -10.45 16.51
N LYS A 372 -7.45 -9.16 16.51
CA LYS A 372 -8.30 -8.09 15.95
C LYS A 372 -8.57 -8.30 14.47
N LEU A 373 -7.53 -8.51 13.67
CA LEU A 373 -7.67 -8.79 12.23
C LEU A 373 -8.50 -10.05 11.98
N ARG A 374 -8.43 -11.04 12.87
CA ARG A 374 -9.28 -12.25 12.80
C ARG A 374 -10.74 -11.94 13.12
N THR A 375 -11.06 -11.11 14.11
CA THR A 375 -12.44 -10.71 14.38
C THR A 375 -13.00 -9.79 13.30
N GLU A 376 -12.18 -8.92 12.70
CA GLU A 376 -12.56 -8.10 11.54
C GLU A 376 -12.81 -8.97 10.31
N ALA A 377 -11.97 -9.98 10.06
CA ALA A 377 -12.18 -10.94 8.98
C ALA A 377 -13.45 -11.78 9.18
N GLN A 378 -13.70 -12.31 10.39
CA GLN A 378 -14.92 -13.04 10.71
C GLN A 378 -16.17 -12.17 10.50
N GLN A 379 -16.17 -10.92 10.96
CA GLN A 379 -17.29 -9.99 10.74
C GLN A 379 -17.55 -9.69 9.26
N LEU A 380 -16.53 -9.73 8.40
CA LEU A 380 -16.67 -9.57 6.96
C LEU A 380 -17.14 -10.86 6.26
N GLU A 381 -16.80 -12.03 6.81
CA GLU A 381 -17.27 -13.34 6.34
C GLU A 381 -18.75 -13.54 6.74
N ASP A 382 -19.10 -13.35 8.01
CA ASP A 382 -20.48 -13.36 8.53
C ASP A 382 -21.39 -12.38 7.75
N ALA A 383 -20.87 -11.20 7.39
CA ALA A 383 -21.60 -10.20 6.61
C ALA A 383 -21.68 -10.53 5.11
N ALA A 384 -20.74 -11.31 4.56
CA ALA A 384 -20.81 -11.81 3.19
C ALA A 384 -21.84 -12.95 3.09
N ASP A 385 -21.86 -13.87 4.04
CA ASP A 385 -22.83 -14.97 4.12
C ASP A 385 -24.27 -14.42 4.25
N ALA A 386 -24.50 -13.45 5.14
CA ALA A 386 -25.80 -12.76 5.25
C ALA A 386 -26.23 -12.08 3.92
N LYS A 387 -25.29 -11.63 3.08
CA LYS A 387 -25.59 -11.09 1.75
C LYS A 387 -25.76 -12.16 0.68
N ALA A 388 -25.19 -13.35 0.85
CA ALA A 388 -25.51 -14.52 0.03
C ALA A 388 -26.93 -15.03 0.33
N GLU A 389 -27.35 -15.06 1.60
CA GLU A 389 -28.73 -15.41 1.99
C GLU A 389 -29.76 -14.41 1.43
N GLU A 390 -29.49 -13.10 1.52
CA GLU A 390 -30.33 -12.06 0.87
C GLU A 390 -30.41 -12.27 -0.66
N LEU A 391 -29.30 -12.62 -1.31
CA LEU A 391 -29.24 -12.84 -2.75
C LEU A 391 -30.03 -14.10 -3.17
N GLU A 392 -29.93 -15.20 -2.42
CA GLU A 392 -30.67 -16.43 -2.72
C GLU A 392 -32.17 -16.25 -2.56
N CYS A 393 -32.61 -15.54 -1.51
CA CYS A 393 -34.00 -15.11 -1.33
C CYS A 393 -34.51 -14.28 -2.53
N VAL A 394 -33.67 -13.37 -3.05
CA VAL A 394 -33.99 -12.62 -4.29
C VAL A 394 -34.09 -13.54 -5.52
N LYS A 395 -33.27 -14.59 -5.64
CA LYS A 395 -33.40 -15.61 -6.72
C LYS A 395 -34.70 -16.39 -6.60
N GLU A 396 -35.09 -16.85 -5.41
CA GLU A 396 -36.36 -17.57 -5.19
C GLU A 396 -37.56 -16.68 -5.56
N VAL A 397 -37.56 -15.43 -5.11
CA VAL A 397 -38.60 -14.45 -5.48
C VAL A 397 -38.62 -14.22 -6.99
N LEU A 398 -37.46 -14.04 -7.64
CA LEU A 398 -37.38 -13.91 -9.10
C LEU A 398 -37.94 -15.13 -9.84
N GLN A 399 -37.60 -16.35 -9.43
CA GLN A 399 -38.14 -17.59 -10.00
C GLN A 399 -39.67 -17.65 -9.83
N SER A 400 -40.19 -17.28 -8.65
CA SER A 400 -41.64 -17.29 -8.39
C SER A 400 -42.41 -16.30 -9.29
N ILE A 401 -41.87 -15.10 -9.51
CA ILE A 401 -42.48 -14.08 -10.38
C ILE A 401 -42.37 -14.52 -11.85
N TYR A 402 -41.25 -15.10 -12.28
CA TYR A 402 -41.10 -15.62 -13.64
C TYR A 402 -42.09 -16.76 -13.91
N ALA A 403 -42.24 -17.69 -12.96
CA ALA A 403 -43.19 -18.80 -13.04
C ALA A 403 -44.67 -18.36 -12.97
N PHE A 404 -44.96 -17.18 -12.42
CA PHE A 404 -46.28 -16.53 -12.51
C PHE A 404 -46.48 -15.89 -13.90
N LEU A 405 -45.50 -15.12 -14.38
CA LEU A 405 -45.57 -14.44 -15.68
C LEU A 405 -45.67 -15.41 -16.87
N ASP A 406 -45.00 -16.56 -16.83
CA ASP A 406 -45.08 -17.59 -17.88
C ASP A 406 -46.40 -18.39 -17.87
N LYS A 407 -47.20 -18.30 -16.78
CA LYS A 407 -48.59 -18.79 -16.75
C LYS A 407 -49.59 -17.77 -17.32
N VAL A 408 -49.27 -16.48 -17.25
CA VAL A 408 -50.15 -15.38 -17.70
C VAL A 408 -49.99 -15.07 -19.20
N SER A 409 -48.87 -15.44 -19.81
CA SER A 409 -48.57 -15.12 -21.21
C SER A 409 -48.38 -16.37 -22.08
N SER A 410 -49.18 -16.52 -23.14
CA SER A 410 -49.03 -17.60 -24.14
C SER A 410 -47.75 -17.52 -24.99
N GLN A 411 -46.89 -16.54 -24.77
CA GLN A 411 -45.70 -16.26 -25.59
C GLN A 411 -44.45 -16.42 -24.74
N LYS A 412 -43.92 -17.66 -24.65
CA LYS A 412 -42.70 -18.00 -23.91
C LYS A 412 -41.52 -17.16 -24.37
N VAL A 413 -40.77 -16.58 -23.43
CA VAL A 413 -39.48 -15.92 -23.74
C VAL A 413 -38.41 -17.00 -23.76
N SER A 414 -37.88 -17.30 -24.94
CA SER A 414 -36.81 -18.29 -25.12
C SER A 414 -35.45 -17.77 -24.66
N PHE A 415 -35.21 -17.74 -23.34
CA PHE A 415 -33.85 -17.67 -22.81
C PHE A 415 -33.17 -19.03 -22.99
N THR A 416 -32.05 -19.06 -23.71
CA THR A 416 -31.30 -20.28 -24.05
C THR A 416 -30.36 -20.69 -22.91
N VAL A 417 -30.91 -20.91 -21.72
CA VAL A 417 -30.20 -21.43 -20.54
C VAL A 417 -31.15 -22.34 -19.75
N ASP A 418 -31.09 -23.66 -20.00
CA ASP A 418 -31.86 -24.68 -19.26
C ASP A 418 -31.33 -24.94 -17.82
N ALA A 419 -30.70 -23.93 -17.20
CA ALA A 419 -29.88 -24.07 -15.99
C ALA A 419 -30.16 -23.00 -14.91
N GLY A 420 -31.41 -22.54 -14.83
CA GLY A 420 -31.92 -21.74 -13.70
C GLY A 420 -31.31 -20.35 -13.54
N ILE A 421 -31.52 -19.77 -12.35
CA ILE A 421 -30.96 -18.45 -11.98
C ILE A 421 -29.67 -18.67 -11.18
N THR A 422 -28.55 -18.13 -11.68
CA THR A 422 -27.21 -18.16 -11.08
C THR A 422 -26.66 -16.72 -10.96
N ASP A 423 -25.65 -16.49 -10.12
CA ASP A 423 -25.21 -15.12 -9.76
C ASP A 423 -24.84 -14.25 -10.98
N ASP A 424 -24.16 -14.83 -11.98
CA ASP A 424 -23.81 -14.15 -13.24
C ASP A 424 -25.02 -13.78 -14.12
N ASN A 425 -26.17 -14.46 -13.93
CA ASN A 425 -27.35 -14.33 -14.79
C ASN A 425 -28.55 -13.64 -14.09
N VAL A 426 -28.56 -13.49 -12.75
CA VAL A 426 -29.59 -12.75 -11.98
C VAL A 426 -29.94 -11.41 -12.63
N LEU A 427 -28.93 -10.63 -13.02
CA LEU A 427 -29.12 -9.31 -13.61
C LEU A 427 -29.82 -9.35 -14.98
N GLN A 428 -29.57 -10.41 -15.76
CA GLN A 428 -30.17 -10.62 -17.09
C GLN A 428 -31.63 -11.08 -16.95
N TYR A 429 -31.94 -11.93 -15.97
CA TYR A 429 -33.32 -12.29 -15.63
C TYR A 429 -34.11 -11.09 -15.13
N LEU A 430 -33.52 -10.22 -14.30
CA LEU A 430 -34.13 -8.95 -13.86
C LEU A 430 -34.46 -8.04 -15.04
N GLU A 431 -33.51 -7.79 -15.94
CA GLU A 431 -33.72 -6.93 -17.11
C GLU A 431 -34.72 -7.55 -18.12
N ALA A 432 -34.81 -8.88 -18.20
CA ALA A 432 -35.85 -9.56 -18.98
C ALA A 432 -37.24 -9.42 -18.35
N LEU A 433 -37.32 -9.51 -17.02
CA LEU A 433 -38.56 -9.39 -16.25
C LEU A 433 -39.09 -7.94 -16.28
N GLU A 434 -38.22 -6.93 -16.20
CA GLU A 434 -38.58 -5.52 -16.35
C GLU A 434 -39.23 -5.26 -17.73
N ARG A 435 -38.59 -5.71 -18.82
CA ARG A 435 -39.18 -5.63 -20.18
C ARG A 435 -40.55 -6.33 -20.26
N ARG A 436 -40.66 -7.54 -19.68
CA ARG A 436 -41.89 -8.34 -19.65
C ARG A 436 -43.03 -7.62 -18.90
N ILE A 437 -42.72 -6.92 -17.80
CA ILE A 437 -43.69 -6.09 -17.06
C ILE A 437 -44.09 -4.85 -17.88
N ILE A 438 -43.15 -4.17 -18.53
CA ILE A 438 -43.43 -3.00 -19.38
C ILE A 438 -44.38 -3.39 -20.53
N ASP A 439 -44.15 -4.53 -21.18
CA ASP A 439 -45.04 -5.03 -22.24
C ASP A 439 -46.43 -5.43 -21.70
N LEU A 440 -46.51 -6.06 -20.51
CA LEU A 440 -47.79 -6.35 -19.86
C LEU A 440 -48.59 -5.08 -19.51
N ILE A 441 -47.93 -4.05 -18.97
CA ILE A 441 -48.56 -2.75 -18.70
C ILE A 441 -49.01 -2.07 -20.01
N ARG A 442 -48.25 -2.22 -21.09
CA ARG A 442 -48.64 -1.73 -22.42
C ARG A 442 -49.86 -2.46 -22.97
N CYS A 443 -49.92 -3.78 -22.80
CA CYS A 443 -51.08 -4.59 -23.18
C CYS A 443 -52.33 -4.26 -22.34
N SER A 444 -52.20 -4.05 -21.02
CA SER A 444 -53.32 -3.58 -20.18
C SER A 444 -53.85 -2.24 -20.70
N LYS A 445 -52.99 -1.24 -20.88
CA LYS A 445 -53.43 0.09 -21.35
C LYS A 445 -54.12 0.05 -22.73
N LEU A 446 -53.72 -0.87 -23.60
CA LEU A 446 -54.39 -1.10 -24.89
C LEU A 446 -55.75 -1.83 -24.73
N ALA A 447 -55.89 -2.73 -23.76
CA ALA A 447 -57.17 -3.35 -23.42
C ALA A 447 -58.12 -2.35 -22.76
N ASP A 448 -57.61 -1.51 -21.86
CA ASP A 448 -58.36 -0.45 -21.17
C ASP A 448 -58.88 0.59 -22.18
N MET A 449 -58.05 1.04 -23.12
CA MET A 449 -58.48 1.90 -24.22
C MET A 449 -59.56 1.24 -25.08
N LYS A 450 -59.43 -0.05 -25.43
CA LYS A 450 -60.45 -0.77 -26.18
C LYS A 450 -61.76 -0.94 -25.41
N GLN A 451 -61.73 -1.09 -24.08
CA GLN A 451 -62.96 -1.07 -23.27
C GLN A 451 -63.61 0.31 -23.29
N VAL A 452 -62.83 1.40 -23.24
CA VAL A 452 -63.37 2.77 -23.37
C VAL A 452 -63.95 3.03 -24.77
N GLU A 453 -63.29 2.56 -25.84
CA GLU A 453 -63.83 2.62 -27.21
C GLU A 453 -65.16 1.83 -27.30
N PHE A 454 -65.19 0.58 -26.86
CA PHE A 454 -66.39 -0.27 -26.91
C PHE A 454 -67.55 0.29 -26.07
N LEU A 455 -67.27 0.91 -24.91
CA LEU A 455 -68.26 1.62 -24.10
C LEU A 455 -68.73 2.94 -24.72
N SER A 456 -67.93 3.54 -25.61
CA SER A 456 -68.31 4.73 -26.38
C SER A 456 -69.18 4.38 -27.60
N GLU A 457 -68.87 3.28 -28.30
CA GLU A 457 -69.71 2.74 -29.38
C GLU A 457 -71.05 2.22 -28.82
N SER A 458 -71.03 1.56 -27.66
CA SER A 458 -72.24 1.16 -26.92
C SER A 458 -73.10 2.36 -26.46
N ARG A 459 -72.55 3.59 -26.47
CA ARG A 459 -73.27 4.84 -26.18
C ARG A 459 -73.67 5.62 -27.43
N SER A 460 -73.09 5.35 -28.60
CA SER A 460 -73.52 5.96 -29.87
C SER A 460 -74.59 5.16 -30.61
N GLN A 461 -74.83 3.90 -30.22
CA GLN A 461 -75.86 3.02 -30.80
C GLN A 461 -77.21 3.00 -30.04
N ASN A 462 -77.38 3.79 -28.98
CA ASN A 462 -78.68 3.98 -28.30
C ASN A 462 -79.28 5.35 -28.66
N PRO A 463 -80.25 5.42 -29.59
CA PRO A 463 -81.15 6.57 -29.73
C PRO A 463 -82.26 6.59 -28.66
#